data_AF-F4REZ9-F1
#
_entry.id   AF-F4REZ9-F1
#
_cell.length_a   1.000
_cell.length_b   1.000
_cell.length_c   1.000
_cell.angle_alpha   90.00
_cell.angle_beta   90.00
_cell.angle_gamma   90.00
#
_symmetry.space_group_name_H-M   'P 1'
#
loop_
_entity.id
_entity.type
_entity.pdbx_description
1 polymer ?
#
loop_
_entity_poly.entity_id
_entity_poly.type
_entity_poly.pdbx_seq_one_letter_code
_entity_poly.pdbx_strand_id
1 'polypeptide(L)'
;MAGGLKPSNNWKKGVPVRSLKASNASVAQTLPKANARISHSIAAFTRLLLGFTKENPVYPMKPNHEELGQLRAPKQSNLLSDHQVFQSQTVPTDGTAEDLAKFKELFLLDLSNHGVLRFTFNWDDLDSSLWNRTMALFIVKHWLYAKSQGAFKRKGIDPTYATVPICIGLVLRWMRGRSQEIRIGRRRPEKLLLRERERKKRQLFTYRKETVDRHLCPEASDLLPSSDCCSDTEWEPDAIQHPTKGLVWRSVQYTSLLHQINRVSFKYKLETSTLLLASQRFDQCRLEAALVNPAAAVCRGLPSNCYDPLFISALTDEQRDSLDMKAPSSLLASLPSVINELLE
;
A
#
# COMPACT_ATOMS: atom_id res chain seq x y z
N MET A 1 -8.71 16.51 23.33
CA MET A 1 -7.67 16.77 22.32
C MET A 1 -6.41 15.97 22.67
N ALA A 2 -6.23 14.79 22.07
CA ALA A 2 -5.02 13.99 22.24
C ALA A 2 -3.99 14.42 21.19
N GLY A 3 -3.05 15.27 21.58
CA GLY A 3 -1.90 15.63 20.76
C GLY A 3 -1.07 14.38 20.48
N GLY A 4 -1.18 13.84 19.27
CA GLY A 4 -0.34 12.74 18.80
C GLY A 4 1.12 13.15 18.85
N LEU A 5 1.84 12.69 19.89
CA LEU A 5 3.28 12.90 20.05
C LEU A 5 3.98 12.51 18.74
N LYS A 6 4.59 13.49 18.08
CA LYS A 6 5.50 13.24 16.96
C LYS A 6 6.55 12.24 17.47
N PRO A 7 6.78 11.11 16.77
CA PRO A 7 7.80 10.17 17.19
C PRO A 7 9.14 10.91 17.19
N SER A 8 9.73 11.03 18.39
CA SER A 8 11.07 11.56 18.58
C SER A 8 12.07 10.64 17.88
N ASN A 9 12.93 11.23 17.04
CA ASN A 9 14.02 10.53 16.36
C ASN A 9 15.26 10.37 17.26
N ASN A 10 15.19 10.86 18.51
CA ASN A 10 16.32 10.88 19.43
C ASN A 10 16.50 9.50 20.06
N TRP A 11 17.76 9.10 20.24
CA TRP A 11 18.09 7.94 21.05
C TRP A 11 17.68 8.22 22.48
N LYS A 12 16.81 7.40 23.04
CA LYS A 12 16.40 7.52 24.44
C LYS A 12 17.26 6.57 25.26
N LYS A 13 17.93 7.10 26.30
CA LYS A 13 18.81 6.33 27.20
C LYS A 13 19.95 5.61 26.45
N GLY A 14 20.52 6.23 25.42
CA GLY A 14 21.59 5.63 24.62
C GLY A 14 21.17 4.44 23.74
N VAL A 15 19.87 4.12 23.68
CA VAL A 15 19.36 3.00 22.88
C VAL A 15 18.86 3.53 21.52
N PRO A 16 19.23 2.86 20.41
CA PRO A 16 18.70 3.17 19.09
C PRO A 16 17.16 3.11 19.04
N VAL A 17 16.58 3.93 18.18
CA VAL A 17 15.13 3.98 17.94
C VAL A 17 14.59 2.65 17.41
N ARG A 18 13.59 2.09 18.09
CA ARG A 18 13.00 0.78 17.78
C ARG A 18 11.87 0.81 16.74
N SER A 19 11.20 1.95 16.57
CA SER A 19 10.10 2.03 15.60
C SER A 19 10.65 2.17 14.18
N LEU A 20 10.03 1.48 13.21
CA LEU A 20 10.41 1.58 11.80
C LEU A 20 10.38 3.04 11.30
N LYS A 21 9.40 3.82 11.75
CA LYS A 21 9.26 5.23 11.39
C LYS A 21 10.46 6.06 11.86
N ALA A 22 10.87 5.92 13.12
CA ALA A 22 11.99 6.66 13.68
C ALA A 22 13.35 6.19 13.11
N SER A 23 13.52 4.88 12.92
CA SER A 23 14.72 4.31 12.28
C SER A 23 14.87 4.73 10.81
N ASN A 24 13.76 4.88 10.08
CA ASN A 24 13.80 5.44 8.72
C ASN A 24 14.08 6.94 8.72
N ALA A 25 13.56 7.67 9.71
CA ALA A 25 13.83 9.09 9.86
C ALA A 25 15.32 9.38 10.15
N SER A 26 15.97 8.54 10.97
CA SER A 26 17.40 8.72 11.30
C SER A 26 18.35 8.54 10.11
N VAL A 27 17.91 7.87 9.03
CA VAL A 27 18.69 7.66 7.80
C VAL A 27 18.16 8.46 6.61
N ALA A 28 17.13 9.29 6.81
CA ALA A 28 16.45 9.99 5.73
C ALA A 28 17.30 11.08 5.06
N GLN A 29 18.26 11.64 5.80
CA GLN A 29 19.19 12.66 5.27
C GLN A 29 20.37 12.05 4.51
N THR A 30 20.75 10.81 4.81
CA THR A 30 21.95 10.16 4.25
C THR A 30 21.63 9.18 3.12
N LEU A 31 20.42 8.59 3.12
CA LEU A 31 20.00 7.65 2.09
C LEU A 31 19.02 8.30 1.10
N PRO A 32 19.12 7.97 -0.20
CA PRO A 32 18.13 8.35 -1.20
C PRO A 32 16.70 8.03 -0.77
N LYS A 33 15.71 8.80 -1.21
CA LYS A 33 14.30 8.55 -0.89
C LYS A 33 13.86 7.13 -1.33
N ALA A 34 12.82 6.59 -0.70
CA ALA A 34 12.31 5.26 -1.03
C ALA A 34 11.83 5.15 -2.49
N ASN A 35 11.34 6.25 -3.07
CA ASN A 35 10.92 6.35 -4.47
C ASN A 35 12.05 6.69 -5.46
N ALA A 36 13.30 6.81 -5.00
CA ALA A 36 14.43 7.06 -5.87
C ALA A 36 14.71 5.85 -6.77
N ARG A 37 15.23 6.11 -7.99
CA ARG A 37 15.54 5.07 -8.99
C ARG A 37 16.49 3.99 -8.46
N ILE A 38 17.52 4.37 -7.69
CA ILE A 38 18.44 3.43 -7.05
C ILE A 38 17.74 2.55 -6.00
N SER A 39 16.89 3.13 -5.16
CA SER A 39 16.08 2.40 -4.17
C SER A 39 15.19 1.36 -4.85
N HIS A 40 14.54 1.74 -5.95
CA HIS A 40 13.71 0.82 -6.75
C HIS A 40 14.53 -0.29 -7.42
N SER A 41 15.71 0.03 -7.96
CA SER A 41 16.60 -0.95 -8.58
C SER A 41 17.09 -1.99 -7.57
N ILE A 42 17.59 -1.55 -6.41
CA ILE A 42 18.01 -2.46 -5.33
C ILE A 42 16.82 -3.30 -4.86
N ALA A 43 15.68 -2.69 -4.58
CA ALA A 43 14.49 -3.42 -4.15
C ALA A 43 13.98 -4.44 -5.19
N ALA A 44 14.15 -4.16 -6.49
CA ALA A 44 13.82 -5.11 -7.56
C ALA A 44 14.82 -6.26 -7.60
N PHE A 45 16.11 -5.96 -7.55
CA PHE A 45 17.18 -6.95 -7.54
C PHE A 45 17.10 -7.87 -6.31
N THR A 46 16.90 -7.31 -5.11
CA THR A 46 16.72 -8.12 -3.88
C THR A 46 15.50 -9.05 -3.97
N ARG A 47 14.39 -8.60 -4.58
CA ARG A 47 13.21 -9.46 -4.80
C ARG A 47 13.50 -10.60 -5.77
N LEU A 48 14.19 -10.31 -6.88
CA LEU A 48 14.64 -11.32 -7.84
C LEU A 48 15.46 -12.41 -7.15
N LEU A 49 16.45 -12.00 -6.35
CA LEU A 49 17.32 -12.92 -5.61
C LEU A 49 16.51 -13.79 -4.63
N LEU A 50 15.54 -13.20 -3.90
CA LEU A 50 14.63 -13.94 -3.00
C LEU A 50 13.61 -14.82 -3.73
N GLY A 51 13.55 -14.79 -5.06
CA GLY A 51 12.52 -15.50 -5.84
C GLY A 51 11.11 -14.91 -5.69
N PHE A 52 11.01 -13.67 -5.23
CA PHE A 52 9.74 -12.98 -5.05
C PHE A 52 9.21 -12.49 -6.40
N THR A 53 8.09 -13.07 -6.87
CA THR A 53 7.42 -12.66 -8.12
C THR A 53 5.97 -12.23 -7.87
N LYS A 54 5.24 -11.88 -8.94
CA LYS A 54 3.80 -11.60 -8.80
C LYS A 54 3.01 -12.89 -8.59
N GLU A 55 3.46 -13.96 -9.23
CA GLU A 55 2.91 -15.31 -9.20
C GLU A 55 3.24 -16.01 -7.87
N ASN A 56 4.41 -15.72 -7.29
CA ASN A 56 4.83 -16.17 -5.98
C ASN A 56 5.14 -14.97 -5.05
N PRO A 57 4.11 -14.37 -4.42
CA PRO A 57 4.27 -13.19 -3.56
C PRO A 57 4.64 -13.56 -2.11
N VAL A 58 5.36 -14.68 -1.92
CA VAL A 58 5.80 -15.17 -0.61
C VAL A 58 7.31 -15.01 -0.49
N TYR A 59 7.76 -14.47 0.65
CA TYR A 59 9.19 -14.40 0.96
C TYR A 59 9.66 -15.74 1.52
N PRO A 60 10.91 -16.17 1.24
CA PRO A 60 11.48 -17.37 1.85
C PRO A 60 11.38 -17.33 3.37
N MET A 61 11.24 -18.49 4.01
CA MET A 61 11.27 -18.58 5.47
C MET A 61 12.61 -18.07 6.01
N LYS A 62 12.61 -17.63 7.27
CA LYS A 62 13.84 -17.26 8.00
C LYS A 62 14.84 -18.43 8.00
N PRO A 63 16.14 -18.16 8.19
CA PRO A 63 17.11 -19.23 8.29
C PRO A 63 16.81 -20.12 9.51
N ASN A 64 17.08 -21.41 9.39
CA ASN A 64 17.02 -22.34 10.52
C ASN A 64 18.27 -22.20 11.41
N HIS A 65 18.29 -22.89 12.55
CA HIS A 65 19.41 -22.80 13.50
C HIS A 65 20.74 -23.30 12.92
N GLU A 66 20.69 -24.28 12.02
CA GLU A 66 21.87 -24.83 11.37
C GLU A 66 22.48 -23.83 10.36
N GLU A 67 21.67 -23.23 9.50
CA GLU A 67 22.05 -22.15 8.57
C GLU A 67 22.69 -21.00 9.35
N LEU A 68 22.08 -20.59 10.47
CA LEU A 68 22.64 -19.54 11.34
C LEU A 68 24.00 -19.93 11.93
N GLY A 69 24.19 -21.19 12.33
CA GLY A 69 25.44 -21.69 12.90
C GLY A 69 26.56 -21.89 11.88
N GLN A 70 26.23 -22.16 10.62
CA GLN A 70 27.20 -22.36 9.54
C GLN A 70 27.78 -21.03 9.01
N LEU A 71 27.14 -19.90 9.27
CA LEU A 71 27.59 -18.60 8.77
C LEU A 71 28.90 -18.17 9.42
N ARG A 72 30.00 -18.31 8.69
CA ARG A 72 31.28 -17.70 9.05
C ARG A 72 31.16 -16.19 8.90
N ALA A 73 31.56 -15.41 9.91
CA ALA A 73 31.52 -13.95 9.89
C ALA A 73 32.60 -13.40 8.92
N PRO A 74 32.28 -13.09 7.65
CA PRO A 74 33.30 -12.61 6.74
C PRO A 74 33.57 -11.13 7.04
N LYS A 75 34.83 -10.72 7.00
CA LYS A 75 35.15 -9.28 7.02
C LYS A 75 34.53 -8.64 5.79
N GLN A 76 33.85 -7.50 5.98
CA GLN A 76 33.19 -6.76 4.89
C GLN A 76 34.15 -6.48 3.73
N SER A 77 35.40 -6.09 4.01
CA SER A 77 36.42 -5.86 2.99
C SER A 77 36.66 -7.09 2.13
N ASN A 78 36.85 -8.25 2.76
CA ASN A 78 37.21 -9.49 2.08
C ASN A 78 36.09 -9.95 1.14
N LEU A 79 34.84 -9.88 1.62
CA LEU A 79 33.68 -10.31 0.82
C LEU A 79 33.49 -9.40 -0.40
N LEU A 80 33.63 -8.08 -0.23
CA LEU A 80 33.44 -7.11 -1.31
C LEU A 80 34.58 -7.12 -2.34
N SER A 81 35.81 -7.45 -1.93
CA SER A 81 36.97 -7.57 -2.81
C SER A 81 37.09 -8.92 -3.52
N ASP A 82 36.37 -9.94 -3.04
CA ASP A 82 36.38 -11.25 -3.68
C ASP A 82 35.56 -11.21 -4.97
N HIS A 83 36.23 -11.19 -6.11
CA HIS A 83 35.59 -11.20 -7.42
C HIS A 83 35.70 -12.54 -8.14
N GLN A 84 36.11 -13.63 -7.47
CA GLN A 84 36.36 -14.92 -8.13
C GLN A 84 35.13 -15.43 -8.89
N VAL A 85 33.94 -15.33 -8.28
CA VAL A 85 32.68 -15.77 -8.90
C VAL A 85 32.35 -15.02 -10.20
N PHE A 86 32.86 -13.80 -10.36
CA PHE A 86 32.60 -12.96 -11.54
C PHE A 86 33.57 -13.22 -12.70
N GLN A 87 34.66 -13.96 -12.46
CA GLN A 87 35.64 -14.30 -13.49
C GLN A 87 35.16 -15.44 -14.39
N SER A 88 34.27 -16.29 -13.88
CA SER A 88 33.85 -17.51 -14.55
C SER A 88 32.83 -17.31 -15.67
N GLN A 89 32.12 -16.17 -15.70
CA GLN A 89 31.10 -15.88 -16.71
C GLN A 89 31.06 -14.39 -17.05
N THR A 90 31.22 -14.06 -18.33
CA THR A 90 30.77 -12.77 -18.86
C THR A 90 29.26 -12.85 -19.08
N VAL A 91 28.52 -11.90 -18.51
CA VAL A 91 27.08 -11.75 -18.73
C VAL A 91 26.90 -10.58 -19.71
N PRO A 92 26.72 -10.81 -21.02
CA PRO A 92 26.27 -9.76 -21.92
C PRO A 92 24.89 -9.32 -21.43
N THR A 93 24.65 -8.02 -21.31
CA THR A 93 23.33 -7.53 -20.87
C THR A 93 22.72 -6.54 -21.85
N ASP A 94 21.63 -6.99 -22.48
CA ASP A 94 20.64 -6.11 -23.13
C ASP A 94 19.53 -5.70 -22.14
N GLY A 95 19.57 -6.24 -20.92
CA GLY A 95 18.61 -6.01 -19.85
C GLY A 95 17.39 -6.93 -19.95
N THR A 96 17.57 -8.13 -20.48
CA THR A 96 16.53 -9.14 -20.65
C THR A 96 16.21 -9.87 -19.33
N ALA A 97 15.14 -10.66 -19.31
CA ALA A 97 14.82 -11.52 -18.16
C ALA A 97 15.87 -12.63 -17.95
N GLU A 98 16.46 -13.14 -19.04
CA GLU A 98 17.52 -14.14 -19.02
C GLU A 98 18.80 -13.59 -18.37
N ASP A 99 19.14 -12.33 -18.64
CA ASP A 99 20.28 -11.64 -18.03
C ASP A 99 20.16 -11.59 -16.50
N LEU A 100 18.94 -11.35 -16.00
CA LEU A 100 18.65 -11.31 -14.56
C LEU A 100 18.74 -12.68 -13.91
N ALA A 101 18.39 -13.75 -14.62
CA ALA A 101 18.55 -15.13 -14.13
C ALA A 101 20.03 -15.47 -13.92
N LYS A 102 20.91 -15.10 -14.86
CA LYS A 102 22.37 -15.30 -14.74
C LYS A 102 22.97 -14.59 -13.52
N PHE A 103 22.56 -13.35 -13.23
CA PHE A 103 23.01 -12.68 -12.00
C PHE A 103 22.56 -13.39 -10.73
N LYS A 104 21.37 -14.00 -10.75
CA LYS A 104 20.88 -14.80 -9.62
C LYS A 104 21.69 -16.08 -9.45
N GLU A 105 22.05 -16.76 -10.54
CA GLU A 105 22.91 -17.95 -10.50
C GLU A 105 24.29 -17.63 -9.92
N LEU A 106 24.94 -16.56 -10.41
CA LEU A 106 26.22 -16.09 -9.85
C LEU A 106 26.12 -15.77 -8.36
N PHE A 107 25.03 -15.14 -7.95
CA PHE A 107 24.77 -14.84 -6.54
C PHE A 107 24.62 -16.10 -5.68
N LEU A 108 23.89 -17.11 -6.15
CA LEU A 108 23.72 -18.37 -5.43
C LEU A 108 25.02 -19.18 -5.38
N LEU A 109 25.82 -19.17 -6.45
CA LEU A 109 27.14 -19.78 -6.48
C LEU A 109 28.08 -19.15 -5.43
N ASP A 110 28.10 -17.81 -5.36
CA ASP A 110 28.92 -17.08 -4.39
C ASP A 110 28.50 -17.37 -2.94
N LEU A 111 27.20 -17.47 -2.68
CA LEU A 111 26.69 -17.89 -1.37
C LEU A 111 27.11 -19.32 -1.02
N SER A 112 27.02 -20.25 -1.97
CA SER A 112 27.43 -21.64 -1.78
C SER A 112 28.93 -21.75 -1.44
N ASN A 113 29.78 -20.95 -2.09
CA ASN A 113 31.21 -20.88 -1.78
C ASN A 113 31.49 -20.42 -0.33
N HIS A 114 30.54 -19.73 0.29
CA HIS A 114 30.60 -19.29 1.68
C HIS A 114 29.78 -20.17 2.64
N GLY A 115 29.35 -21.36 2.19
CA GLY A 115 28.60 -22.31 3.02
C GLY A 115 27.13 -21.93 3.23
N VAL A 116 26.59 -21.00 2.42
CA VAL A 116 25.19 -20.59 2.50
C VAL A 116 24.42 -21.23 1.34
N LEU A 117 23.62 -22.24 1.66
CA LEU A 117 22.88 -23.03 0.65
C LEU A 117 21.65 -22.31 0.09
N ARG A 118 21.09 -21.36 0.85
CA ARG A 118 19.86 -20.66 0.50
C ARG A 118 19.92 -19.20 0.92
N PHE A 119 19.43 -18.35 0.03
CA PHE A 119 19.28 -16.93 0.33
C PHE A 119 17.96 -16.61 1.02
N THR A 120 18.05 -16.01 2.20
CA THR A 120 16.91 -15.44 2.92
C THR A 120 17.39 -14.39 3.93
N PHE A 121 16.48 -13.57 4.44
CA PHE A 121 16.75 -12.73 5.61
C PHE A 121 16.24 -13.41 6.88
N ASN A 122 16.86 -13.10 8.01
CA ASN A 122 16.27 -13.39 9.30
C ASN A 122 15.23 -12.30 9.62
N TRP A 123 13.98 -12.56 9.24
CA TRP A 123 12.85 -11.62 9.35
C TRP A 123 12.50 -11.25 10.79
N ASP A 124 12.89 -12.07 11.77
CA ASP A 124 12.60 -11.86 13.18
C ASP A 124 13.71 -11.08 13.90
N ASP A 125 14.91 -11.02 13.32
CA ASP A 125 16.08 -10.42 13.92
C ASP A 125 16.34 -8.99 13.39
N LEU A 126 17.25 -8.27 14.05
CA LEU A 126 17.64 -6.91 13.70
C LEU A 126 18.40 -6.86 12.37
N ASP A 127 18.40 -5.69 11.74
CA ASP A 127 19.22 -5.41 10.56
C ASP A 127 20.72 -5.35 10.87
N SER A 128 21.06 -5.21 12.16
CA SER A 128 22.42 -5.32 12.68
C SER A 128 22.88 -6.75 12.96
N SER A 129 22.01 -7.76 12.86
CA SER A 129 22.42 -9.16 13.04
C SER A 129 23.47 -9.56 12.01
N LEU A 130 24.38 -10.45 12.41
CA LEU A 130 25.45 -10.94 11.53
C LEU A 130 24.86 -11.48 10.22
N TRP A 131 23.80 -12.30 10.30
CA TRP A 131 23.12 -12.85 9.13
C TRP A 131 22.62 -11.77 8.18
N ASN A 132 21.78 -10.84 8.67
CA ASN A 132 21.18 -9.82 7.80
C ASN A 132 22.22 -8.87 7.22
N ARG A 133 23.28 -8.55 7.98
CA ARG A 133 24.43 -7.77 7.49
C ARG A 133 25.17 -8.49 6.38
N THR A 134 25.50 -9.77 6.57
CA THR A 134 26.20 -10.57 5.56
C THR A 134 25.38 -10.72 4.28
N MET A 135 24.08 -11.00 4.40
CA MET A 135 23.17 -11.05 3.26
C MET A 135 23.08 -9.71 2.51
N ALA A 136 23.07 -8.59 3.23
CA ALA A 136 23.11 -7.27 2.60
C ALA A 136 24.41 -7.04 1.83
N LEU A 137 25.55 -7.52 2.34
CA LEU A 137 26.83 -7.40 1.65
C LEU A 137 26.86 -8.20 0.35
N PHE A 138 26.39 -9.45 0.34
CA PHE A 138 26.27 -10.23 -0.89
C PHE A 138 25.38 -9.55 -1.93
N ILE A 139 24.21 -9.03 -1.51
CA ILE A 139 23.32 -8.31 -2.43
C ILE A 139 24.03 -7.10 -3.04
N VAL A 140 24.76 -6.32 -2.23
CA VAL A 140 25.46 -5.12 -2.71
C VAL A 140 26.60 -5.46 -3.64
N LYS A 141 27.40 -6.49 -3.32
CA LYS A 141 28.45 -7.03 -4.18
C LYS A 141 27.91 -7.36 -5.57
N HIS A 142 26.86 -8.18 -5.63
CA HIS A 142 26.26 -8.63 -6.88
C HIS A 142 25.48 -7.54 -7.62
N TRP A 143 24.84 -6.62 -6.89
CA TRP A 143 24.15 -5.49 -7.50
C TRP A 143 25.13 -4.52 -8.16
N LEU A 144 26.27 -4.24 -7.52
CA LEU A 144 27.33 -3.39 -8.09
C LEU A 144 27.94 -4.03 -9.33
N TYR A 145 28.17 -5.35 -9.32
CA TYR A 145 28.60 -6.08 -10.50
C TYR A 145 27.55 -6.02 -11.62
N ALA A 146 26.27 -6.31 -11.33
CA ALA A 146 25.20 -6.19 -12.33
C ALA A 146 25.08 -4.77 -12.90
N LYS A 147 25.29 -3.75 -12.06
CA LYS A 147 25.35 -2.35 -12.50
C LYS A 147 26.53 -2.10 -13.44
N SER A 148 27.72 -2.63 -13.16
CA SER A 148 28.91 -2.43 -14.01
C SER A 148 28.78 -3.13 -15.36
N GLN A 149 28.07 -4.25 -15.43
CA GLN A 149 27.73 -4.92 -16.68
C GLN A 149 26.66 -4.20 -17.51
N GLY A 150 25.90 -3.27 -16.90
CA GLY A 150 24.90 -2.46 -17.60
C GLY A 150 23.45 -2.87 -17.34
N ALA A 151 23.17 -3.82 -16.44
CA ALA A 151 21.83 -4.32 -16.14
C ALA A 151 20.81 -3.24 -15.74
N PHE A 152 21.29 -2.08 -15.27
CA PHE A 152 20.46 -0.95 -14.84
C PHE A 152 20.63 0.32 -15.69
N LYS A 153 21.26 0.24 -16.88
CA LYS A 153 21.55 1.41 -17.73
C LYS A 153 20.29 2.25 -18.02
N ARG A 154 19.16 1.59 -18.31
CA ARG A 154 17.86 2.23 -18.58
C ARG A 154 17.19 2.87 -17.36
N LYS A 155 17.67 2.61 -16.15
CA LYS A 155 17.07 3.14 -14.91
C LYS A 155 17.55 4.55 -14.56
N GLY A 156 18.56 5.08 -15.25
CA GLY A 156 19.11 6.42 -14.99
C GLY A 156 19.50 6.61 -13.52
N ILE A 157 20.29 5.67 -13.00
CA ILE A 157 20.79 5.68 -11.62
C ILE A 157 21.96 6.66 -11.55
N ASP A 158 21.83 7.64 -10.66
CA ASP A 158 22.91 8.57 -10.34
C ASP A 158 24.09 7.81 -9.69
N PRO A 159 25.29 7.84 -10.30
CA PRO A 159 26.48 7.17 -9.77
C PRO A 159 26.90 7.61 -8.38
N THR A 160 26.59 8.84 -7.96
CA THR A 160 27.00 9.39 -6.65
C THR A 160 26.37 8.63 -5.49
N TYR A 161 25.19 8.05 -5.70
CA TYR A 161 24.50 7.23 -4.70
C TYR A 161 24.86 5.74 -4.79
N ALA A 162 25.61 5.31 -5.80
CA ALA A 162 25.96 3.90 -6.02
C ALA A 162 27.22 3.49 -5.23
N THR A 163 27.40 4.01 -4.02
CA THR A 163 28.50 3.65 -3.12
C THR A 163 28.11 2.48 -2.23
N VAL A 164 29.09 1.67 -1.83
CA VAL A 164 28.87 0.51 -0.96
C VAL A 164 28.07 0.85 0.31
N PRO A 165 28.41 1.90 1.10
CA PRO A 165 27.67 2.21 2.32
C PRO A 165 26.20 2.59 2.06
N ILE A 166 25.94 3.35 1.00
CA ILE A 166 24.58 3.74 0.62
C ILE A 166 23.79 2.52 0.19
N CYS A 167 24.35 1.67 -0.68
CA CYS A 167 23.68 0.46 -1.15
C CYS A 167 23.36 -0.50 0.00
N ILE A 168 24.27 -0.69 0.97
CA ILE A 168 24.00 -1.49 2.18
C ILE A 168 22.85 -0.87 2.97
N GLY A 169 22.89 0.45 3.21
CA GLY A 169 21.84 1.16 3.92
C GLY A 169 20.47 1.03 3.22
N LEU A 170 20.44 1.06 1.89
CA LEU A 170 19.22 0.87 1.10
C LEU A 170 18.66 -0.55 1.23
N VAL A 171 19.50 -1.58 1.18
CA VAL A 171 19.10 -2.98 1.39
C VAL A 171 18.54 -3.18 2.79
N LEU A 172 19.25 -2.71 3.83
CA LEU A 172 18.81 -2.87 5.22
C LEU A 172 17.51 -2.09 5.50
N ARG A 173 17.38 -0.86 4.97
CA ARG A 173 16.13 -0.09 5.07
C ARG A 173 14.97 -0.81 4.39
N TRP A 174 15.20 -1.39 3.22
CA TRP A 174 14.19 -2.19 2.51
C TRP A 174 13.79 -3.42 3.34
N MET A 175 14.77 -4.17 3.86
CA MET A 175 14.56 -5.36 4.68
C MET A 175 13.74 -5.04 5.94
N ARG A 176 14.11 -4.01 6.72
CA ARG A 176 13.33 -3.57 7.90
C ARG A 176 11.86 -3.32 7.57
N GLY A 177 11.62 -2.67 6.43
CA GLY A 177 10.28 -2.45 5.92
C GLY A 177 9.54 -3.77 5.68
N ARG A 178 10.18 -4.75 5.04
CA ARG A 178 9.58 -6.06 4.77
C ARG A 178 9.36 -6.88 6.06
N SER A 179 10.33 -6.94 6.96
CA SER A 179 10.21 -7.65 8.25
C SER A 179 9.03 -7.14 9.07
N GLN A 180 8.84 -5.82 9.14
CA GLN A 180 7.68 -5.24 9.81
C GLN A 180 6.36 -5.66 9.14
N GLU A 181 6.33 -5.68 7.80
CA GLU A 181 5.13 -6.12 7.06
C GLU A 181 4.80 -7.59 7.31
N ILE A 182 5.80 -8.46 7.34
CA ILE A 182 5.65 -9.89 7.65
C ILE A 182 5.11 -10.04 9.08
N ARG A 183 5.73 -9.37 10.06
CA ARG A 183 5.36 -9.44 11.49
C ARG A 183 3.92 -9.01 11.75
N ILE A 184 3.47 -7.91 11.14
CA ILE A 184 2.08 -7.45 11.29
C ILE A 184 1.10 -8.22 10.40
N GLY A 185 1.55 -9.22 9.63
CA GLY A 185 0.73 -9.96 8.67
C GLY A 185 0.12 -9.04 7.62
N ARG A 186 0.84 -8.00 7.18
CA ARG A 186 0.33 -6.95 6.27
C ARG A 186 -0.26 -7.50 4.97
N ARG A 187 0.21 -8.68 4.55
CA ARG A 187 -0.17 -9.39 3.33
C ARG A 187 -1.09 -10.60 3.58
N ARG A 188 -1.59 -10.79 4.81
CA ARG A 188 -2.64 -11.79 5.06
C ARG A 188 -3.86 -11.45 4.20
N PRO A 189 -4.51 -12.43 3.55
CA PRO A 189 -5.65 -12.20 2.67
C PRO A 189 -6.70 -11.28 3.29
N GLU A 190 -7.09 -11.53 4.54
CA GLU A 190 -8.04 -10.71 5.31
C GLU A 190 -7.67 -9.22 5.39
N LYS A 191 -6.38 -8.91 5.64
CA LYS A 191 -5.91 -7.52 5.72
C LYS A 191 -5.81 -6.84 4.35
N LEU A 192 -5.55 -7.62 3.30
CA LEU A 192 -5.58 -7.13 1.92
C LEU A 192 -7.01 -6.82 1.49
N LEU A 193 -7.95 -7.73 1.78
CA LEU A 193 -9.38 -7.53 1.52
C LEU A 193 -9.90 -6.27 2.25
N LEU A 194 -9.59 -6.12 3.54
CA LEU A 194 -10.00 -4.93 4.30
C LEU A 194 -9.46 -3.64 3.66
N ARG A 195 -8.20 -3.62 3.22
CA ARG A 195 -7.62 -2.45 2.57
C ARG A 195 -8.23 -2.12 1.23
N GLU A 196 -8.50 -3.13 0.41
CA GLU A 196 -9.16 -2.92 -0.86
C GLU A 196 -10.60 -2.43 -0.64
N ARG A 197 -11.34 -2.96 0.34
CA ARG A 197 -12.66 -2.42 0.75
C ARG A 197 -12.57 -0.93 1.12
N GLU A 198 -11.62 -0.55 1.97
CA GLU A 198 -11.41 0.86 2.36
C GLU A 198 -11.00 1.74 1.17
N ARG A 199 -10.16 1.22 0.27
CA ARG A 199 -9.78 1.92 -0.96
C ARG A 199 -10.97 2.14 -1.87
N LYS A 200 -11.80 1.11 -2.08
CA LYS A 200 -13.02 1.17 -2.91
C LYS A 200 -14.05 2.13 -2.31
N LYS A 201 -14.19 2.15 -0.99
CA LYS A 201 -15.03 3.10 -0.26
C LYS A 201 -14.60 4.56 -0.49
N ARG A 202 -13.30 4.85 -0.41
CA ARG A 202 -12.74 6.18 -0.74
C ARG A 202 -12.88 6.52 -2.22
N GLN A 203 -12.68 5.56 -3.11
CA GLN A 203 -12.86 5.74 -4.54
C GLN A 203 -14.30 6.14 -4.87
N LEU A 204 -15.30 5.49 -4.25
CA LEU A 204 -16.71 5.86 -4.38
C LEU A 204 -17.00 7.27 -3.88
N PHE A 205 -16.41 7.68 -2.75
CA PHE A 205 -16.52 9.07 -2.27
C PHE A 205 -15.97 10.05 -3.31
N THR A 206 -14.79 9.79 -3.87
CA THR A 206 -14.19 10.63 -4.91
C THR A 206 -15.10 10.75 -6.11
N TYR A 207 -15.70 9.65 -6.58
CA TYR A 207 -16.65 9.67 -7.69
C TYR A 207 -17.86 10.57 -7.43
N ARG A 208 -18.46 10.45 -6.25
CA ARG A 208 -19.60 11.29 -5.85
C ARG A 208 -19.21 12.76 -5.76
N LYS A 209 -18.05 13.04 -5.14
CA LYS A 209 -17.54 14.40 -5.00
C LYS A 209 -17.30 15.04 -6.36
N GLU A 210 -16.59 14.36 -7.26
CA GLU A 210 -16.36 14.85 -8.62
C GLU A 210 -17.67 15.07 -9.39
N THR A 211 -18.67 14.22 -9.18
CA THR A 211 -19.98 14.39 -9.81
C THR A 211 -20.74 15.60 -9.26
N VAL A 212 -20.76 15.77 -7.93
CA VAL A 212 -21.37 16.95 -7.28
C VAL A 212 -20.67 18.22 -7.75
N ASP A 213 -19.35 18.27 -7.67
CA ASP A 213 -18.54 19.45 -8.04
C ASP A 213 -18.72 19.83 -9.51
N ARG A 214 -18.98 18.87 -10.39
CA ARG A 214 -19.10 19.09 -11.85
C ARG A 214 -20.51 19.37 -12.33
N HIS A 215 -21.51 18.67 -11.78
CA HIS A 215 -22.85 18.63 -12.38
C HIS A 215 -23.96 19.16 -11.49
N LEU A 216 -23.70 19.37 -10.20
CA LEU A 216 -24.71 19.83 -9.23
C LEU A 216 -24.32 21.18 -8.65
N CYS A 217 -25.22 21.78 -7.86
CA CYS A 217 -24.96 23.04 -7.21
C CYS A 217 -23.90 22.90 -6.09
N PRO A 218 -23.12 23.96 -5.78
CA PRO A 218 -22.09 23.92 -4.73
C PRO A 218 -22.63 23.46 -3.37
N GLU A 219 -23.85 23.83 -3.02
CA GLU A 219 -24.53 23.49 -1.77
C GLU A 219 -24.82 21.99 -1.65
N ALA A 220 -24.90 21.25 -2.77
CA ALA A 220 -25.05 19.79 -2.74
C ALA A 220 -23.83 19.10 -2.11
N SER A 221 -22.68 19.77 -2.04
CA SER A 221 -21.50 19.27 -1.32
C SER A 221 -21.74 19.08 0.17
N ASP A 222 -22.63 19.88 0.77
CA ASP A 222 -23.00 19.73 2.19
C ASP A 222 -23.78 18.45 2.48
N LEU A 223 -24.32 17.81 1.44
CA LEU A 223 -25.00 16.52 1.54
C LEU A 223 -24.04 15.35 1.35
N LEU A 224 -22.76 15.55 1.02
CA LEU A 224 -21.83 14.44 0.89
C LEU A 224 -21.37 13.95 2.27
N PRO A 225 -21.49 12.65 2.55
CA PRO A 225 -20.99 12.11 3.81
C PRO A 225 -19.46 12.06 3.76
N SER A 226 -18.81 11.98 4.92
CA SER A 226 -17.37 11.70 4.97
C SER A 226 -17.03 10.40 4.21
N SER A 227 -15.80 10.27 3.73
CA SER A 227 -15.36 9.06 3.02
C SER A 227 -15.55 7.79 3.86
N ASP A 228 -15.45 7.91 5.19
CA ASP A 228 -15.61 6.80 6.13
C ASP A 228 -17.09 6.41 6.34
N CYS A 229 -18.03 7.22 5.85
CA CYS A 229 -19.48 7.03 6.00
C CYS A 229 -20.19 6.82 4.65
N CYS A 230 -19.44 6.67 3.56
CA CYS A 230 -20.00 6.65 2.19
C CYS A 230 -20.81 5.40 1.85
N SER A 231 -20.31 4.23 2.24
CA SER A 231 -20.95 2.93 2.06
C SER A 231 -20.10 1.88 2.78
N ASP A 232 -20.74 0.79 3.18
CA ASP A 232 -20.05 -0.46 3.41
C ASP A 232 -20.42 -1.38 2.25
N THR A 233 -19.44 -1.88 1.52
CA THR A 233 -19.65 -2.80 0.40
C THR A 233 -18.82 -4.04 0.67
N GLU A 234 -19.40 -5.22 0.51
CA GLU A 234 -18.67 -6.47 0.56
C GLU A 234 -17.94 -6.65 -0.77
N TRP A 235 -16.79 -6.00 -0.88
CA TRP A 235 -15.91 -6.22 -2.02
C TRP A 235 -15.24 -7.58 -1.88
N GLU A 236 -15.37 -8.39 -2.93
CA GLU A 236 -14.73 -9.69 -3.12
C GLU A 236 -13.96 -9.71 -4.45
N PRO A 237 -12.74 -10.24 -4.51
CA PRO A 237 -11.89 -10.16 -5.71
C PRO A 237 -12.49 -10.79 -6.95
N ASP A 238 -13.19 -11.92 -6.79
CA ASP A 238 -13.67 -12.75 -7.91
C ASP A 238 -15.12 -12.41 -8.30
N ALA A 239 -15.79 -11.53 -7.54
CA ALA A 239 -17.16 -11.15 -7.80
C ALA A 239 -17.25 -9.99 -8.79
N ILE A 240 -18.10 -10.12 -9.80
CA ILE A 240 -18.41 -9.03 -10.76
C ILE A 240 -19.35 -8.00 -10.12
N GLN A 241 -20.18 -8.45 -9.19
CA GLN A 241 -21.15 -7.63 -8.47
C GLN A 241 -20.91 -7.72 -6.97
N HIS A 242 -21.06 -6.61 -6.27
CA HIS A 242 -20.77 -6.50 -4.85
C HIS A 242 -22.01 -6.03 -4.08
N PRO A 243 -22.53 -6.84 -3.15
CA PRO A 243 -23.64 -6.44 -2.33
C PRO A 243 -23.22 -5.27 -1.44
N THR A 244 -24.09 -4.27 -1.37
CA THR A 244 -23.92 -3.16 -0.44
C THR A 244 -24.55 -3.52 0.89
N LYS A 245 -24.04 -2.93 1.97
CA LYS A 245 -24.71 -2.93 3.26
C LYS A 245 -25.38 -1.59 3.47
N GLY A 246 -26.65 -1.63 3.83
CA GLY A 246 -27.40 -0.48 4.28
C GLY A 246 -26.75 0.08 5.54
N LEU A 247 -26.79 1.40 5.70
CA LEU A 247 -26.29 2.03 6.91
C LEU A 247 -27.47 2.33 7.82
N VAL A 248 -27.44 1.82 9.06
CA VAL A 248 -28.55 1.92 10.01
C VAL A 248 -29.03 3.34 10.26
N TRP A 249 -28.14 4.32 10.14
CA TRP A 249 -28.43 5.72 10.42
C TRP A 249 -28.99 6.50 9.23
N ARG A 250 -28.96 5.95 8.01
CA ARG A 250 -29.20 6.72 6.79
C ARG A 250 -30.67 6.65 6.39
N SER A 251 -31.30 7.80 6.18
CA SER A 251 -32.68 7.83 5.69
C SER A 251 -32.81 7.19 4.29
N VAL A 252 -34.00 6.67 3.99
CA VAL A 252 -34.30 6.07 2.67
C VAL A 252 -34.14 7.11 1.55
N GLN A 253 -34.63 8.33 1.77
CA GLN A 253 -34.52 9.42 0.79
C GLN A 253 -33.07 9.77 0.49
N TYR A 254 -32.23 9.89 1.53
CA TYR A 254 -30.82 10.22 1.36
C TYR A 254 -30.04 9.07 0.73
N THR A 255 -30.39 7.82 1.05
CA THR A 255 -29.86 6.65 0.34
C THR A 255 -30.16 6.73 -1.15
N SER A 256 -31.42 6.99 -1.53
CA SER A 256 -31.84 7.14 -2.92
C SER A 256 -31.07 8.25 -3.65
N LEU A 257 -30.93 9.43 -3.05
CA LEU A 257 -30.15 10.54 -3.63
C LEU A 257 -28.70 10.10 -3.93
N LEU A 258 -28.02 9.46 -2.97
CA LEU A 258 -26.65 9.00 -3.17
C LEU A 258 -26.54 7.92 -4.25
N HIS A 259 -27.57 7.10 -4.47
CA HIS A 259 -27.62 6.16 -5.59
C HIS A 259 -27.79 6.87 -6.93
N GLN A 260 -28.63 7.90 -7.00
CA GLN A 260 -28.81 8.70 -8.21
C GLN A 260 -27.51 9.44 -8.60
N ILE A 261 -26.78 10.00 -7.64
CA ILE A 261 -25.45 10.61 -7.88
C ILE A 261 -24.47 9.58 -8.47
N ASN A 262 -24.49 8.33 -8.00
CA ASN A 262 -23.63 7.28 -8.58
C ASN A 262 -24.00 7.00 -10.04
N ARG A 263 -25.29 7.03 -10.40
CA ARG A 263 -25.75 6.84 -11.79
C ARG A 263 -25.24 7.94 -12.70
N VAL A 264 -25.28 9.21 -12.26
CA VAL A 264 -24.73 10.34 -13.03
C VAL A 264 -23.22 10.18 -13.19
N SER A 265 -22.51 9.81 -12.12
CA SER A 265 -21.06 9.56 -12.16
C SER A 265 -20.68 8.50 -13.19
N PHE A 266 -21.48 7.44 -13.29
CA PHE A 266 -21.30 6.37 -14.26
C PHE A 266 -21.63 6.82 -15.69
N LYS A 267 -22.76 7.50 -15.92
CA LYS A 267 -23.15 8.06 -17.23
C LYS A 267 -22.03 8.96 -17.78
N TYR A 268 -21.55 9.90 -16.98
CA TYR A 268 -20.45 10.76 -17.36
C TYR A 268 -19.18 9.97 -17.72
N LYS A 269 -18.88 8.87 -17.01
CA LYS A 269 -17.72 8.04 -17.39
C LYS A 269 -17.94 7.34 -18.73
N LEU A 270 -19.13 6.81 -18.98
CA LEU A 270 -19.45 6.17 -20.26
C LEU A 270 -19.25 7.13 -21.43
N GLU A 271 -19.60 8.40 -21.26
CA GLU A 271 -19.46 9.44 -22.30
C GLU A 271 -18.01 9.88 -22.50
N THR A 272 -17.19 9.88 -21.44
CA THR A 272 -15.83 10.46 -21.47
C THR A 272 -14.71 9.43 -21.55
N SER A 273 -15.02 8.14 -21.57
CA SER A 273 -14.02 7.06 -21.54
C SER A 273 -14.46 5.86 -22.34
N THR A 274 -13.53 4.94 -22.61
CA THR A 274 -13.87 3.71 -23.32
C THR A 274 -14.85 2.85 -22.50
N LEU A 275 -15.70 2.10 -23.21
CA LEU A 275 -16.69 1.21 -22.59
C LEU A 275 -16.06 0.26 -21.57
N LEU A 276 -14.89 -0.28 -21.88
CA LEU A 276 -14.14 -1.17 -20.98
C LEU A 276 -13.73 -0.46 -19.66
N LEU A 277 -13.31 0.80 -19.73
CA LEU A 277 -12.92 1.54 -18.53
C LEU A 277 -14.13 1.96 -17.70
N ALA A 278 -15.26 2.22 -18.35
CA ALA A 278 -16.51 2.52 -17.67
C ALA A 278 -17.09 1.28 -16.97
N SER A 279 -17.09 0.12 -17.63
CA SER A 279 -17.65 -1.13 -17.08
C SER A 279 -16.84 -1.74 -15.93
N GLN A 280 -15.61 -1.26 -15.71
CA GLN A 280 -14.78 -1.66 -14.56
C GLN A 280 -14.97 -0.74 -13.35
N ARG A 281 -15.87 0.24 -13.42
CA ARG A 281 -16.07 1.17 -12.31
C ARG A 281 -16.82 0.53 -11.16
N PHE A 282 -16.33 0.82 -9.97
CA PHE A 282 -16.86 0.24 -8.74
C PHE A 282 -18.29 0.69 -8.42
N ASP A 283 -18.73 1.87 -8.84
CA ASP A 283 -20.09 2.35 -8.63
C ASP A 283 -21.15 1.62 -9.48
N GLN A 284 -20.77 1.05 -10.62
CA GLN A 284 -21.63 0.23 -11.48
C GLN A 284 -21.76 -1.21 -10.98
N CYS A 285 -20.69 -1.78 -10.41
CA CYS A 285 -20.67 -3.15 -9.92
C CYS A 285 -21.41 -3.35 -8.57
N ARG A 286 -22.19 -2.39 -8.10
CA ARG A 286 -22.82 -2.43 -6.76
C ARG A 286 -24.29 -2.82 -6.86
N LEU A 287 -24.69 -3.77 -6.02
CA LEU A 287 -26.09 -4.17 -5.86
C LEU A 287 -26.75 -3.40 -4.72
N GLU A 288 -28.08 -3.33 -4.74
CA GLU A 288 -28.85 -2.80 -3.63
C GLU A 288 -28.60 -3.59 -2.35
N ALA A 289 -28.77 -2.90 -1.22
CA ALA A 289 -28.43 -3.48 0.07
C ALA A 289 -29.50 -4.48 0.52
N ALA A 290 -29.09 -5.73 0.72
CA ALA A 290 -29.94 -6.77 1.31
C ALA A 290 -29.84 -6.80 2.84
N LEU A 291 -28.73 -6.32 3.40
CA LEU A 291 -28.43 -6.35 4.84
C LEU A 291 -28.02 -4.97 5.34
N VAL A 292 -28.30 -4.69 6.61
CA VAL A 292 -27.89 -3.45 7.28
C VAL A 292 -26.65 -3.72 8.13
N ASN A 293 -25.67 -2.81 8.10
CA ASN A 293 -24.52 -2.86 9.02
C ASN A 293 -24.83 -2.05 10.30
N PRO A 294 -25.05 -2.70 11.46
CA PRO A 294 -25.32 -1.99 12.71
C PRO A 294 -24.06 -1.28 13.27
N ALA A 295 -22.86 -1.70 12.86
CA ALA A 295 -21.59 -1.12 13.28
C ALA A 295 -21.03 -0.11 12.27
N ALA A 296 -21.88 0.40 11.37
CA ALA A 296 -21.49 1.39 10.38
C ALA A 296 -21.05 2.70 11.05
N ALA A 297 -20.02 3.35 10.50
CA ALA A 297 -19.67 4.70 10.90
C ALA A 297 -20.81 5.67 10.56
N VAL A 298 -21.12 6.56 11.51
CA VAL A 298 -22.18 7.58 11.39
C VAL A 298 -21.54 8.91 11.02
N CYS A 299 -22.05 9.55 9.96
CA CYS A 299 -21.54 10.86 9.56
C CYS A 299 -22.12 11.94 10.48
N ARG A 300 -21.28 12.85 10.97
CA ARG A 300 -21.69 14.04 11.74
C ARG A 300 -21.92 15.23 10.80
N GLY A 301 -22.65 16.24 11.23
CA GLY A 301 -22.78 17.50 10.49
C GLY A 301 -23.68 17.46 9.25
N LEU A 302 -24.44 16.37 9.04
CA LEU A 302 -25.41 16.31 7.94
C LEU A 302 -26.74 16.96 8.38
N PRO A 303 -27.59 17.38 7.42
CA PRO A 303 -28.96 17.78 7.70
C PRO A 303 -29.74 16.67 8.43
N SER A 304 -30.63 17.06 9.35
CA SER A 304 -31.41 16.10 10.14
C SER A 304 -32.25 15.13 9.28
N ASN A 305 -32.72 15.55 8.10
CA ASN A 305 -33.46 14.70 7.16
C ASN A 305 -32.58 13.70 6.38
N CYS A 306 -31.25 13.74 6.52
CA CYS A 306 -30.35 12.69 6.03
C CYS A 306 -30.32 11.46 6.94
N TYR A 307 -30.76 11.59 8.19
CA TYR A 307 -30.75 10.51 9.17
C TYR A 307 -32.09 9.79 9.23
N ASP A 308 -32.03 8.49 9.51
CA ASP A 308 -33.22 7.68 9.73
C ASP A 308 -33.92 8.10 11.05
N PRO A 309 -35.25 8.33 11.05
CA PRO A 309 -35.96 8.76 12.24
C PRO A 309 -35.89 7.76 13.41
N LEU A 310 -35.91 6.45 13.12
CA LEU A 310 -35.81 5.42 14.15
C LEU A 310 -34.41 5.43 14.76
N PHE A 311 -33.37 5.58 13.92
CA PHE A 311 -32.01 5.77 14.40
C PHE A 311 -31.89 6.98 15.34
N ILE A 312 -32.40 8.16 14.96
CA ILE A 312 -32.34 9.35 15.82
C ILE A 312 -33.11 9.13 17.14
N SER A 313 -34.27 8.49 17.08
CA SER A 313 -35.10 8.25 18.26
C SER A 313 -34.45 7.31 19.29
N ALA A 314 -33.55 6.43 18.83
CA ALA A 314 -32.83 5.49 19.68
C ALA A 314 -31.60 6.10 20.38
N LEU A 315 -31.19 7.32 20.02
CA LEU A 315 -30.03 7.99 20.61
C LEU A 315 -30.40 8.73 21.89
N THR A 316 -29.46 8.78 22.84
CA THR A 316 -29.54 9.70 24.00
C THR A 316 -29.38 11.14 23.54
N ASP A 317 -29.74 12.10 24.40
CA ASP A 317 -29.63 13.53 24.07
C ASP A 317 -28.16 13.93 23.84
N GLU A 318 -27.21 13.42 24.62
CA GLU A 318 -25.78 13.69 24.44
C GLU A 318 -25.26 13.12 23.11
N GLN A 319 -25.75 11.94 22.71
CA GLN A 319 -25.40 11.35 21.43
C GLN A 319 -25.97 12.17 20.27
N ARG A 320 -27.21 12.65 20.38
CA ARG A 320 -27.86 13.51 19.39
C ARG A 320 -27.14 14.84 19.25
N ASP A 321 -26.77 15.47 20.35
CA ASP A 321 -25.96 16.71 20.36
C ASP A 321 -24.59 16.47 19.74
N SER A 322 -23.98 15.31 20.01
CA SER A 322 -22.69 14.95 19.42
C SER A 322 -22.77 14.78 17.90
N LEU A 323 -23.92 14.44 17.30
CA LEU A 323 -24.04 14.34 15.84
C LEU A 323 -23.88 15.69 15.13
N ASP A 324 -24.07 16.80 15.85
CA ASP A 324 -23.97 18.16 15.28
C ASP A 324 -24.87 18.32 14.06
N MET A 325 -26.12 17.83 14.16
CA MET A 325 -27.04 17.80 13.01
C MET A 325 -27.40 19.22 12.58
N LYS A 326 -27.36 19.45 11.27
CA LYS A 326 -27.81 20.72 10.67
C LYS A 326 -29.33 20.73 10.52
N ALA A 327 -29.89 21.92 10.32
CA ALA A 327 -31.29 22.07 9.93
C ALA A 327 -31.64 21.24 8.68
N PRO A 328 -32.89 20.77 8.52
CA PRO A 328 -33.32 20.02 7.35
C PRO A 328 -32.98 20.77 6.06
N SER A 329 -32.44 20.06 5.06
CA SER A 329 -32.11 20.65 3.77
C SER A 329 -33.20 20.36 2.74
N SER A 330 -33.70 21.40 2.08
CA SER A 330 -34.64 21.27 0.96
C SER A 330 -34.02 20.63 -0.28
N LEU A 331 -32.68 20.66 -0.39
CA LEU A 331 -31.93 20.04 -1.50
C LEU A 331 -32.16 18.54 -1.60
N LEU A 332 -32.46 17.87 -0.49
CA LEU A 332 -32.77 16.44 -0.49
C LEU A 332 -34.04 16.12 -1.31
N ALA A 333 -34.95 17.09 -1.43
CA ALA A 333 -36.18 16.98 -2.22
C ALA A 333 -36.03 17.50 -3.65
N SER A 334 -35.22 18.55 -3.87
CA SER A 334 -35.09 19.18 -5.20
C SER A 334 -34.01 18.56 -6.10
N LEU A 335 -32.90 18.06 -5.54
CA LEU A 335 -31.83 17.47 -6.36
C LEU A 335 -32.25 16.25 -7.20
N PRO A 336 -33.17 15.37 -6.75
CA PRO A 336 -33.61 14.25 -7.58
C PRO A 336 -34.14 14.64 -8.96
N SER A 337 -34.88 15.75 -9.10
CA SER A 337 -35.37 16.20 -10.41
C SER A 337 -34.22 16.64 -11.31
N VAL A 338 -33.30 17.44 -10.79
CA VAL A 338 -32.09 17.89 -11.50
C VAL A 338 -31.24 16.69 -11.94
N ILE A 339 -31.09 15.70 -11.07
CA ILE A 339 -30.35 14.48 -11.41
C ILE A 339 -31.05 13.67 -12.50
N ASN A 340 -32.38 13.58 -12.48
CA ASN A 340 -33.12 12.87 -13.53
C ASN A 340 -32.93 13.55 -14.90
N GLU A 341 -32.96 14.88 -14.97
CA GLU A 341 -32.65 15.63 -16.21
C GLU A 341 -31.23 15.34 -16.74
N LEU A 342 -30.26 15.14 -15.85
CA LEU A 342 -28.90 14.74 -16.25
C LEU A 342 -28.81 13.28 -16.72
N LEU A 343 -29.77 12.43 -16.33
CA LEU A 343 -29.78 11.01 -16.66
C LEU A 343 -30.54 10.71 -17.96
N GLU A 344 -31.50 11.54 -18.34
CA GLU A 344 -32.09 11.61 -19.69
C GLU A 344 -31.02 11.96 -20.73
#